data_AF-E1L4G8-F1
#
_entry.id   AF-E1L4G8-F1
#
_cell.length_a   1.000
_cell.length_b   1.000
_cell.length_c   1.000
_cell.angle_alpha   90.00
_cell.angle_beta   90.00
_cell.angle_gamma   90.00
#
_symmetry.space_group_name_H-M   'P 1'
#
loop_
_entity.id
_entity.type
_entity.pdbx_description
1 polymer ?
#
loop_
_entity_poly.entity_id
_entity_poly.type
_entity_poly.pdbx_seq_one_letter_code
_entity_poly.pdbx_strand_id
1 'polypeptide(L)' 'MFIKETAPVRLLDAVLEELDYKELQHLYSPKGRKSKVPPHILFKIFVYAMSNSVYSTRMIQQ' A
#
# COMPACT_ATOMS: atom_id res chain seq x y z
N MET A 1 13.08 14.67 2.25
CA MET A 1 11.93 14.52 3.17
C MET A 1 12.30 13.45 4.18
N PHE A 2 12.52 13.81 5.45
CA PHE A 2 12.87 12.86 6.50
C PHE A 2 11.62 12.47 7.29
N ILE A 3 11.21 11.22 7.19
CA ILE A 3 10.17 10.64 8.05
C ILE A 3 10.84 10.38 9.41
N LYS A 4 10.18 10.75 10.52
CA LYS A 4 10.69 10.47 11.87
C LYS A 4 10.70 8.97 12.15
N GLU A 5 11.65 8.48 12.94
CA GLU A 5 11.73 7.04 13.32
C GLU A 5 10.46 6.55 14.02
N THR A 6 9.85 7.40 14.84
CA THR A 6 8.60 7.11 15.55
C THR A 6 7.34 7.32 14.71
N ALA A 7 7.47 7.64 13.43
CA ALA A 7 6.30 7.89 12.60
C ALA A 7 5.48 6.60 12.42
N PRO A 8 4.16 6.64 12.57
CA PRO A 8 3.30 5.46 12.50
C PRO A 8 3.40 4.75 11.14
N VAL A 9 3.71 5.50 10.07
CA VAL A 9 3.94 4.94 8.73
C VAL A 9 5.08 3.94 8.69
N ARG A 10 6.14 4.11 9.50
CA ARG A 10 7.29 3.19 9.52
C ARG A 10 6.95 1.88 10.21
N LEU A 11 6.22 1.96 11.32
CA LEU A 11 5.73 0.77 12.01
C LEU A 11 4.82 -0.03 11.09
N LEU A 12 3.88 0.66 10.42
CA LEU A 12 2.98 0.01 9.47
C LEU A 12 3.74 -0.62 8.30
N ASP A 13 4.70 0.10 7.72
CA ASP A 13 5.51 -0.40 6.61
C ASP A 13 6.30 -1.65 7.00
N ALA A 14 6.91 -1.66 8.20
CA ALA A 14 7.62 -2.82 8.72
C ALA A 14 6.71 -4.05 8.88
N VAL A 15 5.50 -3.88 9.44
CA VAL A 15 4.52 -4.96 9.56
C VAL A 15 4.05 -5.47 8.20
N LEU A 16 3.88 -4.57 7.22
CA LEU A 16 3.40 -4.91 5.89
C LEU A 16 4.48 -5.58 5.02
N GLU A 17 5.77 -5.27 5.22
CA GLU A 17 6.89 -5.95 4.54
C GLU A 17 6.96 -7.45 4.87
N GLU A 18 6.48 -7.88 6.04
CA GLU A 18 6.50 -9.29 6.44
C GLU A 18 5.38 -10.13 5.78
N LEU A 19 4.45 -9.51 5.05
CA LEU A 19 3.33 -10.21 4.42
C LEU A 19 3.73 -10.93 3.14
N ASP A 20 3.19 -12.13 2.93
CA ASP A 20 3.28 -12.82 1.64
C ASP A 20 2.33 -12.19 0.62
N TYR A 21 2.89 -11.45 -0.34
CA TYR A 21 2.14 -10.80 -1.42
C TYR A 21 1.91 -11.69 -2.65
N LYS A 22 2.24 -12.98 -2.61
CA LYS A 22 2.12 -13.87 -3.77
C LYS A 22 0.70 -13.93 -4.32
N GLU A 23 -0.30 -14.09 -3.46
CA GLU A 23 -1.71 -14.09 -3.88
C GLU A 23 -2.13 -12.73 -4.45
N LEU A 24 -1.75 -11.64 -3.78
CA LEU A 24 -2.01 -10.28 -4.26
C LEU A 24 -1.45 -10.10 -5.68
N GLN A 25 -0.22 -10.55 -5.91
CA GLN A 25 0.44 -10.45 -7.20
C GLN A 25 -0.26 -11.32 -8.27
N HIS A 26 -0.74 -12.51 -7.92
CA HIS A 26 -1.46 -13.40 -8.85
C HIS A 26 -2.79 -12.82 -9.35
N LEU A 27 -3.45 -11.96 -8.57
CA LEU A 27 -4.67 -11.28 -9.00
C LEU A 27 -4.41 -10.24 -10.10
N TYR A 28 -3.18 -9.74 -10.22
CA TYR A 28 -2.81 -8.81 -11.28
C TYR A 28 -2.33 -9.56 -12.51
N SER A 29 -3.04 -9.38 -13.62
CA SER A 29 -2.68 -10.03 -14.87
C SER A 29 -1.31 -9.56 -15.38
N PRO A 30 -0.36 -10.47 -15.65
CA PRO A 30 0.93 -10.11 -16.25
C PRO A 30 0.78 -9.59 -17.69
N LYS A 31 -0.36 -9.88 -18.35
CA LYS A 31 -0.69 -9.41 -19.71
C LYS A 31 -1.62 -8.18 -19.72
N GLY A 32 -1.98 -7.67 -18.54
CA GLY A 32 -2.87 -6.52 -18.38
C GLY A 32 -2.17 -5.17 -18.60
N ARG A 33 -2.87 -4.07 -18.30
CA ARG A 33 -2.25 -2.74 -18.24
C ARG A 33 -1.09 -2.78 -17.26
N LYS A 34 0.11 -2.42 -17.72
CA LYS A 34 1.28 -2.25 -16.86
C LYS A 34 0.97 -1.14 -15.86
N SER A 35 0.67 -1.51 -14.63
CA SER A 35 0.52 -0.53 -13.55
C SER A 35 1.85 0.19 -13.36
N LYS A 36 1.83 1.53 -13.28
CA LYS A 36 3.03 2.32 -12.96
C LYS A 36 3.52 2.03 -11.53
N VAL A 37 2.64 1.52 -10.68
CA VAL A 37 2.91 1.24 -9.27
C VAL A 37 2.67 -0.25 -9.00
N PRO A 38 3.61 -0.96 -8.37
CA PRO A 38 3.42 -2.35 -7.96
C PRO A 38 2.19 -2.55 -7.07
N PRO A 39 1.48 -3.69 -7.18
CA PRO A 39 0.29 -3.99 -6.38
C PRO A 39 0.49 -3.87 -4.86
N HIS A 40 1.63 -4.34 -4.34
CA HIS A 40 1.93 -4.29 -2.90
C HIS A 40 2.05 -2.85 -2.39
N ILE A 41 2.57 -1.91 -3.20
CA ILE A 41 2.64 -0.49 -2.80
C ILE A 41 1.23 0.11 -2.72
N LEU A 42 0.37 -0.19 -3.70
CA LEU A 42 -1.03 0.25 -3.65
C LEU A 42 -1.74 -0.30 -2.41
N PHE A 43 -1.51 -1.57 -2.08
CA PHE A 43 -2.04 -2.18 -0.87
C PHE A 43 -1.58 -1.45 0.40
N LYS A 44 -0.28 -1.12 0.52
CA LYS A 44 0.24 -0.34 1.65
C LYS A 44 -0.43 1.02 1.79
N ILE A 45 -0.66 1.72 0.67
CA ILE A 45 -1.38 3.01 0.65
C ILE A 45 -2.81 2.84 1.18
N PHE A 46 -3.52 1.80 0.74
CA PHE A 46 -4.87 1.51 1.23
C PHE A 46 -4.89 1.22 2.73
N VAL A 47 -4.01 0.34 3.22
CA VAL A 47 -3.96 0.02 4.65
C VAL A 47 -3.67 1.26 5.46
N TYR A 48 -2.70 2.08 5.05
CA TYR A 48 -2.38 3.33 5.73
C TYR A 48 -3.57 4.30 5.76
N ALA A 49 -4.26 4.50 4.63
CA ALA A 49 -5.45 5.34 4.57
C ALA A 49 -6.57 4.84 5.47
N MET A 50 -6.84 3.53 5.45
CA MET A 50 -7.85 2.91 6.30
C MET A 50 -7.52 3.02 7.79
N SER A 51 -6.24 2.90 8.18
CA SER A 51 -5.79 3.18 9.56
C SER A 51 -6.04 4.62 9.99
N ASN A 52 -6.13 5.55 9.04
CA ASN A 52 -6.50 6.96 9.25
C ASN A 52 -7.99 7.23 9.02
N SER A 53 -8.83 6.18 8.98
CA SER A 53 -10.28 6.28 8.72
C SER A 53 -10.65 6.88 7.35
N VAL A 54 -9.75 6.81 6.37
CA VAL A 54 -9.98 7.21 4.98
C VAL A 54 -10.22 5.96 4.12
N TYR A 55 -11.46 5.76 3.71
CA TYR A 55 -11.88 4.58 2.94
C TYR A 55 -12.22 4.90 1.47
N SER A 56 -12.40 6.17 1.14
CA SER A 56 -12.74 6.60 -0.21
C SER A 56 -11.49 6.69 -1.08
N THR A 57 -11.45 5.93 -2.17
CA THR A 57 -10.38 6.01 -3.18
C THR A 57 -10.21 7.42 -3.73
N ARG A 58 -11.29 8.19 -3.83
CA ARG A 58 -11.26 9.60 -4.24
C ARG A 58 -10.56 10.48 -3.20
N MET A 59 -10.77 10.21 -1.92
CA MET A 59 -10.09 10.93 -0.83
C MET A 59 -8.62 10.56 -0.73
N ILE A 60 -8.26 9.31 -1.02
CA ILE A 60 -6.85 8.84 -1.04
C ILE A 60 -6.06 9.50 -2.18
N GLN A 61 -6.73 9.83 -3.29
CA GLN A 61 -6.11 10.46 -4.46
C GLN A 61 -5.87 11.97 -4.28
N GLN A 62 -6.57 12.63 -3.33
CA GLN A 62 -6.48 14.08 -3.08
C GLN A 62 -5.26 14.42 -2.25
#